data_AF-A0A7M3YBG3-F1
#
_entry.id   AF-A0A7M3YBG3-F1
#
_cell.length_a   1.000
_cell.length_b   1.000
_cell.length_c   1.000
_cell.angle_alpha   90.00
_cell.angle_beta   90.00
_cell.angle_gamma   90.00
#
_symmetry.space_group_name_H-M   'P 1'
#
loop_
_entity.id
_entity.type
_entity.pdbx_description
1 polymer ?
#
loop_
_entity_poly.entity_id
_entity_poly.type
_entity_poly.pdbx_seq_one_letter_code
_entity_poly.pdbx_strand_id
1 'polypeptide(L)'
;QQYPELADRYNIEVRKLANTEMPNNSDHAPFVYNIDEDESDGKKYGRAVVCYGSGSEEYHTYLDNMDRFNEESLAVSGIIYGSLVYYLAYGD
;
A
#
# COMPACT_ATOMS: atom_id res chain seq x y z
N GLN A 1 -23.74 -5.73 -2.27
CA GLN A 1 -24.14 -5.50 -0.87
C GLN A 1 -23.45 -4.21 -0.42
N GLN A 2 -24.14 -3.31 0.28
CA GLN A 2 -23.56 -2.08 0.82
C GLN A 2 -23.36 -2.25 2.32
N TYR A 3 -22.22 -1.80 2.85
CA TYR A 3 -21.83 -1.91 4.27
C TYR A 3 -21.55 -0.51 4.84
N PRO A 4 -22.57 0.35 5.00
CA PRO A 4 -22.38 1.74 5.42
C PRO A 4 -21.72 1.87 6.81
N GLU A 5 -21.95 0.91 7.70
CA GLU A 5 -21.36 0.85 9.04
C GLU A 5 -19.88 0.42 9.07
N LEU A 6 -19.32 -0.03 7.94
CA LEU A 6 -17.94 -0.52 7.88
C LEU A 6 -16.93 0.56 8.29
N ALA A 7 -17.13 1.80 7.86
CA ALA A 7 -16.24 2.91 8.16
C ALA A 7 -16.18 3.20 9.67
N ASP A 8 -17.32 3.10 10.37
CA ASP A 8 -17.42 3.39 11.80
C ASP A 8 -16.70 2.35 12.68
N ARG A 9 -16.39 1.16 12.13
CA ARG A 9 -15.68 0.10 12.86
C ARG A 9 -14.17 0.29 12.93
N TYR A 10 -13.58 1.18 12.11
CA TYR A 10 -12.14 1.37 12.06
C TYR A 10 -11.74 2.80 12.42
N ASN A 11 -10.74 2.91 13.30
CA ASN A 11 -10.05 4.16 13.53
C ASN A 11 -8.91 4.31 12.52
N ILE A 12 -8.93 5.35 11.69
CA ILE A 12 -7.85 5.64 10.73
C ILE A 12 -6.85 6.58 11.39
N GLU A 13 -5.61 6.10 11.55
CA GLU A 13 -4.51 6.91 12.04
C GLU A 13 -3.54 7.25 10.92
N VAL A 14 -3.40 8.55 10.63
CA VAL A 14 -2.40 9.03 9.67
C VAL A 14 -1.14 9.44 10.42
N ARG A 15 -0.04 8.72 10.17
CA ARG A 15 1.25 8.97 10.81
C ARG A 15 2.28 9.37 9.76
N LYS A 16 2.91 10.52 9.95
CA LYS A 16 4.07 10.93 9.16
C LYS A 16 5.33 10.44 9.86
N LEU A 17 6.09 9.59 9.18
CA LEU A 17 7.40 9.14 9.65
C LEU A 17 8.47 10.15 9.25
N ALA A 18 9.52 10.27 10.08
CA ALA A 18 10.66 11.13 9.80
C ALA A 18 11.59 10.53 8.73
N ASN A 19 11.64 9.20 8.63
CA ASN A 19 12.38 8.49 7.59
C ASN A 19 11.51 8.37 6.32
N THR A 20 12.11 8.65 5.17
CA THR A 20 11.51 8.54 3.84
C THR A 20 11.94 7.29 3.08
N GLU A 21 12.84 6.48 3.64
CA GLU A 21 13.27 5.22 3.04
C GLU A 21 12.13 4.22 2.97
N MET A 22 12.05 3.49 1.85
CA MET A 22 11.13 2.38 1.65
C MET A 22 11.89 1.06 1.53
N PRO A 23 11.35 -0.08 1.98
CA PRO A 23 11.96 -1.38 1.74
C PRO A 23 12.19 -1.65 0.24
N ASN A 24 13.35 -2.22 -0.10
CA ASN A 24 13.69 -2.68 -1.45
C ASN A 24 13.47 -4.20 -1.55
N ASN A 25 12.20 -4.61 -1.56
CA ASN A 25 11.80 -6.01 -1.39
C ASN A 25 10.59 -6.43 -2.25
N SER A 26 10.14 -5.57 -3.15
CA SER A 26 8.99 -5.83 -4.03
C SER A 26 9.08 -4.99 -5.31
N ASP A 27 8.08 -5.15 -6.18
CA ASP A 27 8.09 -4.60 -7.54
C ASP A 27 8.03 -3.07 -7.60
N HIS A 28 7.67 -2.38 -6.50
CA HIS A 28 7.74 -0.92 -6.45
C HIS A 28 9.18 -0.40 -6.50
N ALA A 29 10.17 -1.22 -6.09
CA ALA A 29 11.52 -0.74 -5.85
C ALA A 29 12.22 -0.17 -7.10
N PRO A 30 12.17 -0.79 -8.29
CA PRO A 30 12.71 -0.18 -9.50
C PRO A 30 12.06 1.16 -9.86
N PHE A 31 10.77 1.34 -9.57
CA PHE A 31 10.08 2.60 -9.83
C PHE A 31 10.43 3.69 -8.81
N VAL A 32 10.77 3.30 -7.57
CA VAL A 32 11.19 4.23 -6.51
C VAL A 32 12.65 4.62 -6.65
N TYR A 33 13.53 3.68 -6.98
CA TYR A 33 14.98 3.84 -6.87
C TYR A 33 15.74 3.88 -8.21
N ASN A 34 15.16 3.37 -9.30
CA ASN A 34 15.86 3.18 -10.58
C ASN A 34 15.18 3.87 -11.76
N ILE A 35 14.07 4.58 -11.53
CA ILE A 35 13.34 5.26 -12.61
C ILE A 35 14.08 6.51 -13.12
N ASP A 36 14.92 7.10 -12.26
CA ASP A 36 15.71 8.27 -12.56
C ASP A 36 17.04 8.20 -11.80
N GLU A 37 18.04 7.64 -12.48
CA GLU A 37 19.40 7.50 -11.94
C GLU A 37 20.26 8.76 -12.19
N ASP A 38 19.74 9.72 -12.97
CA ASP A 38 20.44 10.97 -13.29
C ASP A 38 19.98 12.10 -12.37
N GLU A 39 20.57 12.16 -11.18
CA GLU A 39 20.28 13.20 -10.18
C GLU A 39 20.60 14.63 -10.67
N SER A 40 21.29 14.80 -11.80
CA SER A 40 21.77 16.10 -12.28
C SER A 40 20.65 17.00 -12.83
N ASP A 41 19.50 16.44 -13.23
CA ASP A 41 18.38 17.19 -13.78
C ASP A 41 17.36 17.67 -12.72
N GLY A 42 17.58 17.27 -11.46
CA GLY A 42 16.79 17.68 -10.30
C GLY A 42 15.38 17.12 -10.25
N LYS A 43 15.01 16.19 -11.14
CA LYS A 43 13.70 15.56 -11.10
C LYS A 43 13.64 14.55 -9.96
N LYS A 44 12.43 14.39 -9.42
CA LYS A 44 12.15 13.44 -8.33
C LYS A 44 10.97 12.60 -8.76
N TYR A 45 11.28 11.38 -9.19
CA TYR A 45 10.30 10.36 -9.54
C TYR A 45 10.23 9.29 -8.45
N GLY A 46 9.24 8.41 -8.54
CA GLY A 46 9.22 7.21 -7.70
C GLY A 46 8.58 7.35 -6.32
N ARG A 47 7.35 7.86 -6.24
CA ARG A 47 6.52 7.67 -5.04
C ARG A 47 5.73 6.38 -5.18
N ALA A 48 5.85 5.49 -4.21
CA ALA A 48 5.05 4.29 -4.13
C ALA A 48 4.04 4.40 -3.00
N VAL A 49 2.81 3.96 -3.30
CA VAL A 49 1.80 3.68 -2.30
C VAL A 49 1.79 2.17 -2.13
N VAL A 50 2.06 1.70 -0.91
CA VAL A 50 2.19 0.27 -0.60
C VAL A 50 1.18 -0.11 0.47
N CYS A 51 0.54 -1.27 0.29
CA CYS A 51 -0.27 -1.93 1.30
C CYS A 51 0.53 -3.11 1.84
N TYR A 52 1.02 -2.98 3.07
CA TYR A 52 1.72 -4.07 3.70
C TYR A 52 0.83 -4.77 4.73
N GLY A 53 0.59 -6.05 4.48
CA GLY A 53 0.47 -7.06 5.54
C GLY A 53 1.83 -7.74 5.79
N SER A 54 2.94 -7.01 5.63
CA SER A 54 4.28 -7.60 5.84
C SER A 54 4.45 -7.97 7.31
N GLY A 55 4.76 -9.23 7.57
CA GLY A 55 5.02 -9.73 8.92
C GLY A 55 4.13 -10.89 9.38
N SER A 56 3.32 -11.47 8.49
CA SER A 56 2.75 -12.79 8.76
C SER A 56 3.89 -13.80 8.97
N GLU A 57 3.81 -14.56 10.06
CA GLU A 57 4.76 -15.63 10.37
C GLU A 57 4.69 -16.76 9.33
N GLU A 58 3.57 -16.85 8.60
CA GLU A 58 3.31 -17.84 7.58
C GLU A 58 3.96 -17.51 6.23
N TYR A 59 4.45 -16.29 6.02
CA TYR A 59 5.08 -15.88 4.76
C TYR A 59 6.24 -16.83 4.38
N HIS A 60 6.31 -17.21 3.10
CA HIS A 60 7.26 -18.21 2.58
C HIS A 60 7.15 -19.62 3.20
N THR A 61 6.02 -19.96 3.81
CA THR A 61 5.75 -21.32 4.31
C THR A 61 4.50 -21.90 3.66
N TYR A 62 4.28 -23.21 3.81
CA TYR A 62 3.05 -23.86 3.34
C TYR A 62 1.79 -23.43 4.13
N LEU A 63 1.96 -22.65 5.21
CA LEU A 63 0.87 -22.13 6.03
C LEU A 63 0.25 -20.86 5.45
N ASP A 64 0.87 -20.24 4.44
CA ASP A 64 0.28 -19.13 3.69
C ASP A 64 -0.78 -19.68 2.73
N ASN A 65 -1.99 -19.88 3.24
CA ASN A 65 -3.10 -20.51 2.53
C ASN A 65 -4.44 -19.82 2.85
N MET A 66 -5.51 -20.28 2.22
CA MET A 66 -6.83 -19.66 2.32
C MET A 66 -7.46 -19.71 3.72
N ASP A 67 -7.00 -20.58 4.62
CA ASP A 67 -7.50 -20.62 6.00
C ASP A 67 -7.06 -19.38 6.80
N ARG A 68 -6.04 -18.65 6.31
CA ARG A 68 -5.56 -17.38 6.88
C ARG A 68 -6.12 -16.16 6.15
N PHE A 69 -6.85 -16.36 5.05
CA PHE A 69 -7.41 -15.27 4.27
C PHE A 69 -8.53 -14.56 5.05
N ASN A 70 -8.48 -13.23 5.08
CA ASN A 70 -9.52 -12.40 5.67
C ASN A 70 -10.17 -11.54 4.58
N GLU A 71 -11.42 -11.88 4.26
CA GLU A 71 -12.21 -11.21 3.21
C GLU A 71 -12.48 -9.73 3.55
N GLU A 72 -12.75 -9.42 4.82
CA GLU A 72 -13.02 -8.05 5.27
C GLU A 72 -11.78 -7.17 5.12
N SER A 73 -10.60 -7.67 5.52
CA SER A 73 -9.32 -6.98 5.34
C SER A 73 -8.99 -6.73 3.87
N LEU A 74 -9.30 -7.69 2.98
CA LEU A 74 -9.15 -7.49 1.54
C LEU A 74 -10.07 -6.37 1.04
N ALA A 75 -11.35 -6.41 1.43
CA ALA A 75 -12.33 -5.41 1.02
C ALA A 75 -11.95 -3.99 1.51
N VAL A 76 -11.56 -3.86 2.78
CA VAL A 76 -11.13 -2.58 3.36
C VAL A 76 -9.89 -2.03 2.63
N SER A 77 -8.90 -2.88 2.37
CA SER A 77 -7.71 -2.50 1.58
C SER A 77 -8.11 -2.01 0.18
N GLY A 78 -8.94 -2.78 -0.52
CA GLY A 78 -9.42 -2.41 -1.85
C GLY A 78 -10.15 -1.06 -1.87
N ILE A 79 -10.99 -0.79 -0.87
CA ILE A 79 -11.72 0.49 -0.75
C ILE A 79 -10.75 1.65 -0.53
N ILE A 80 -9.80 1.53 0.41
CA ILE A 80 -8.87 2.63 0.75
C ILE A 80 -7.98 2.96 -0.45
N TYR A 81 -7.28 1.97 -1.01
CA TYR A 81 -6.34 2.19 -2.10
C TYR A 81 -7.06 2.51 -3.42
N GLY A 82 -8.19 1.85 -3.69
CA GLY A 82 -9.01 2.15 -4.86
C GLY A 82 -9.54 3.59 -4.84
N SER A 83 -10.02 4.06 -3.68
CA SER A 83 -10.48 5.44 -3.53
C SER A 83 -9.34 6.45 -3.69
N LEU A 84 -8.14 6.13 -3.16
CA LEU A 84 -6.96 6.98 -3.33
C LEU A 84 -6.54 7.06 -4.81
N VAL A 85 -6.45 5.93 -5.51
CA VAL A 85 -6.10 5.91 -6.94
C VAL A 85 -7.13 6.68 -7.75
N TYR A 86 -8.42 6.49 -7.47
CA TYR A 86 -9.50 7.23 -8.11
C TYR A 86 -9.35 8.74 -7.89
N TYR A 87 -9.10 9.17 -6.65
CA TYR A 87 -8.85 10.57 -6.31
C TYR A 87 -7.62 11.14 -7.01
N LEU A 88 -6.50 10.41 -7.06
CA LEU A 88 -5.28 10.89 -7.74
C LEU A 88 -5.43 10.98 -9.26
N ALA A 89 -6.29 10.14 -9.85
CA ALA A 89 -6.51 10.10 -11.30
C ALA A 89 -7.59 11.08 -11.78
N TYR A 90 -8.64 11.30 -10.98
CA TYR A 90 -9.85 12.01 -11.40
C TYR A 90 -10.38 13.02 -10.35
N GLY A 91 -9.72 13.16 -9.21
CA GLY A 91 -10.08 14.15 -8.21
C GLY A 91 -9.62 15.54 -8.66
N ASP A 92 -10.59 16.42 -8.90
CA ASP A 92 -10.37 17.86 -9.07
C ASP A 92 -10.02 18.55 -7.73
#